data_AF-A0AAJ5N3F6-F1
#
_entry.id   AF-A0AAJ5N3F6-F1
#
_cell.length_a   1.000
_cell.length_b   1.000
_cell.length_c   1.000
_cell.angle_alpha   90.00
_cell.angle_beta   90.00
_cell.angle_gamma   90.00
#
_symmetry.space_group_name_H-M   'P 1'
#
loop_
_entity.id
_entity.type
_entity.pdbx_description
1 polymer ?
#
loop_
_entity_poly.entity_id
_entity_poly.type
_entity_poly.pdbx_seq_one_letter_code
_entity_poly.pdbx_strand_id
1 'polypeptide(L)'
;MDHHDRARLIQHKQRATLHEAAYLVTTSVGGTWDDAVSLLVDWVQANRLPADVAPRVDSWSGKEIAPIDPSKATVAVADLKALLETLTTPKSNVIDDISVQDVADMAEIGNNGKCIDWGYWSGKMPRWAAAHAVRLMAALDPESFPDLSLKRNDSAGAAKEHARRLERLAIAHHMTEATPAAWLQWADGLSESVHIGMRLAVERQQGIGGAPADGYELRYQAIGDDARFALFNVAELTAWASANKVAIPFLKLLVTDEHTDIPSERRFQPCGTLPLLIATAYVPVDMDPHEAKGELFASGDAADDGDPVGRLRGRIAASYERHLLNAVYDGKLTIYGRTDYAPIDLTAARLRWKEKSTPRTPQEAPEEPKTISQGDPSTPVSEVPTHHAPTEQSPAPLATPVIASAFDGIYSWSANQWSKALGDGRTLWLNKARKAKGRPGVGPATWSPITIALGLRDKGVGWAALDSVFKKTALREWREQWERETEILRD
;
A
#
# COMPACT_ATOMS: atom_id res chain seq x y z
N MET A 1 -11.48 -21.89 -35.58
CA MET A 1 -12.17 -20.95 -34.66
C MET A 1 -11.48 -21.06 -33.33
N ASP A 2 -10.84 -19.98 -32.91
CA ASP A 2 -10.03 -19.96 -31.68
C ASP A 2 -10.92 -19.91 -30.42
N HIS A 3 -10.30 -19.94 -29.24
CA HIS A 3 -11.02 -19.92 -27.96
C HIS A 3 -11.77 -18.59 -27.73
N HIS A 4 -11.26 -17.47 -28.25
CA HIS A 4 -11.88 -16.14 -28.09
C HIS A 4 -13.15 -16.02 -28.95
N ASP A 5 -13.10 -16.51 -30.19
CA ASP A 5 -14.26 -16.57 -31.08
C ASP A 5 -15.36 -17.47 -30.52
N ARG A 6 -14.98 -18.64 -29.98
CA ARG A 6 -15.90 -19.55 -29.28
C ARG A 6 -16.53 -18.85 -28.07
N ALA A 7 -15.73 -18.20 -27.24
CA ALA A 7 -16.21 -17.45 -26.08
C ALA A 7 -17.22 -16.36 -26.49
N ARG A 8 -16.92 -15.56 -27.53
CA ARG A 8 -17.85 -14.53 -28.05
C ARG A 8 -19.20 -15.11 -28.47
N LEU A 9 -19.20 -16.25 -29.18
CA LEU A 9 -20.46 -16.90 -29.57
C LEU A 9 -21.25 -17.41 -28.36
N ILE A 10 -20.56 -17.97 -27.35
CA ILE A 10 -21.20 -18.48 -26.13
C ILE A 10 -21.79 -17.34 -25.29
N GLN A 11 -21.18 -16.14 -25.29
CA GLN A 11 -21.71 -14.98 -24.55
C GLN A 11 -23.13 -14.56 -24.95
N HIS A 12 -23.58 -14.95 -26.15
CA HIS A 12 -24.93 -14.67 -26.65
C HIS A 12 -25.93 -15.80 -26.41
N LYS A 13 -25.48 -16.96 -25.92
CA LYS A 13 -26.38 -18.06 -25.54
C LYS A 13 -27.04 -17.75 -24.19
N GLN A 14 -28.26 -18.25 -24.00
CA GLN A 14 -28.92 -18.23 -22.68
C GLN A 14 -28.29 -19.27 -21.74
N ARG A 15 -27.98 -20.46 -22.28
CA ARG A 15 -27.36 -21.56 -21.55
C ARG A 15 -26.18 -22.15 -22.32
N ALA A 16 -25.22 -22.70 -21.60
CA ALA A 16 -24.05 -23.37 -22.15
C ALA A 16 -23.77 -24.65 -21.36
N THR A 17 -23.25 -25.69 -22.02
CA THR A 17 -22.71 -26.86 -21.29
C THR A 17 -21.48 -26.44 -20.50
N LEU A 18 -21.07 -27.20 -19.46
CA LEU A 18 -19.84 -26.87 -18.74
C LEU A 18 -18.60 -26.86 -19.65
N HIS A 19 -18.55 -27.77 -20.64
CA HIS A 19 -17.51 -27.75 -21.68
C HIS A 19 -17.50 -26.47 -22.52
N GLU A 20 -18.67 -25.94 -22.88
CA GLU A 20 -18.77 -24.67 -23.58
C GLU A 20 -18.43 -23.50 -22.65
N ALA A 21 -18.93 -23.50 -21.42
CA ALA A 21 -18.65 -22.50 -20.41
C ALA A 21 -17.15 -22.35 -20.10
N ALA A 22 -16.36 -23.42 -20.22
CA ALA A 22 -14.91 -23.38 -20.03
C ALA A 22 -14.20 -22.38 -20.96
N TYR A 23 -14.74 -22.09 -22.15
CA TYR A 23 -14.21 -21.04 -23.03
C TYR A 23 -14.36 -19.63 -22.42
N LEU A 24 -15.42 -19.37 -21.66
CA LEU A 24 -15.60 -18.10 -20.94
C LEU A 24 -14.66 -17.98 -19.75
N VAL A 25 -14.45 -19.07 -19.01
CA VAL A 25 -13.55 -19.10 -17.86
C VAL A 25 -12.10 -18.90 -18.30
N THR A 26 -11.62 -19.67 -19.28
CA THR A 26 -10.24 -19.55 -19.80
C THR A 26 -9.93 -18.16 -20.35
N THR A 27 -10.90 -17.49 -21.00
CA THR A 27 -10.71 -16.13 -21.53
C THR A 27 -10.81 -15.03 -20.47
N SER A 28 -11.50 -15.28 -19.36
CA SER A 28 -11.71 -14.27 -18.30
C SER A 28 -10.69 -14.38 -17.17
N VAL A 29 -10.31 -15.60 -16.79
CA VAL A 29 -9.46 -15.89 -15.62
C VAL A 29 -8.08 -16.43 -16.05
N GLY A 30 -7.94 -16.95 -17.27
CA GLY A 30 -6.74 -17.67 -17.72
C GLY A 30 -6.79 -19.16 -17.38
N GLY A 31 -5.64 -19.83 -17.45
CA GLY A 31 -5.50 -21.26 -17.14
C GLY A 31 -5.69 -22.20 -18.34
N THR A 32 -5.52 -23.51 -18.10
CA THR A 32 -5.78 -24.51 -19.14
C THR A 32 -7.27 -24.82 -19.24
N TRP A 33 -7.68 -25.43 -20.34
CA TRP A 33 -9.08 -25.79 -20.54
C TRP A 33 -9.55 -26.87 -19.54
N ASP A 34 -8.69 -27.82 -19.16
CA ASP A 34 -9.01 -28.85 -18.17
C ASP A 34 -9.21 -28.25 -16.77
N ASP A 35 -8.40 -27.24 -16.40
CA ASP A 35 -8.57 -26.50 -15.14
C ASP A 35 -9.92 -25.77 -15.12
N ALA A 36 -10.29 -25.13 -16.23
CA ALA A 36 -11.55 -24.42 -16.33
C ALA A 36 -12.77 -25.34 -16.25
N VAL A 37 -12.70 -26.54 -16.85
CA VAL A 37 -13.76 -27.55 -16.75
C VAL A 37 -13.87 -28.07 -15.30
N SER A 38 -12.74 -28.37 -14.67
CA SER A 38 -12.70 -28.85 -13.27
C SER A 38 -13.27 -27.81 -12.31
N LEU A 39 -12.86 -26.55 -12.45
CA LEU A 39 -13.37 -25.43 -11.65
C LEU A 39 -14.88 -25.25 -11.78
N LEU A 40 -15.42 -25.41 -13.00
CA LEU A 40 -16.86 -25.32 -13.25
C LEU A 40 -17.63 -26.48 -12.58
N VAL A 41 -17.08 -27.69 -12.62
CA VAL A 41 -17.67 -28.85 -11.92
C VAL A 41 -17.69 -28.59 -10.42
N ASP A 42 -16.59 -28.11 -9.84
CA ASP A 42 -16.50 -27.78 -8.42
C ASP A 42 -17.50 -26.69 -8.02
N TRP A 43 -17.68 -25.65 -8.84
CA TRP A 43 -18.68 -24.60 -8.57
C TRP A 43 -20.10 -25.12 -8.58
N VAL A 44 -20.43 -26.05 -9.47
CA VAL A 44 -21.76 -26.67 -9.49
C VAL A 44 -21.94 -27.59 -8.27
N GLN A 45 -20.94 -28.41 -7.93
CA GLN A 45 -20.98 -29.28 -6.75
C GLN A 45 -21.10 -28.50 -5.44
N ALA A 46 -20.40 -27.37 -5.33
CA ALA A 46 -20.48 -26.48 -4.18
C ALA A 46 -21.74 -25.59 -4.18
N ASN A 47 -22.66 -25.79 -5.14
CA ASN A 47 -23.89 -25.01 -5.31
C ASN A 47 -23.65 -23.50 -5.46
N ARG A 48 -22.48 -23.12 -5.99
CA ARG A 48 -22.10 -21.73 -6.31
C ARG A 48 -22.56 -21.30 -7.70
N LEU A 49 -22.77 -22.27 -8.58
CA LEU A 49 -23.27 -22.05 -9.93
C LEU A 49 -24.48 -22.97 -10.18
N PRO A 50 -25.70 -22.44 -10.32
CA PRO A 50 -26.87 -23.26 -10.60
C PRO A 50 -26.72 -23.94 -11.97
N ALA A 51 -26.86 -25.27 -11.99
CA ALA A 51 -26.85 -26.05 -13.22
C ALA A 51 -28.11 -26.90 -13.31
N ASP A 52 -28.59 -27.10 -14.54
CA ASP A 52 -29.61 -28.10 -14.83
C ASP A 52 -28.88 -29.46 -14.89
N VAL A 53 -28.53 -29.98 -13.71
CA VAL A 53 -28.00 -31.33 -13.59
C VAL A 53 -29.20 -32.26 -13.60
N ALA A 54 -29.26 -33.19 -14.55
CA ALA A 54 -30.14 -34.34 -14.40
C ALA A 54 -29.46 -35.26 -13.36
N PRO A 55 -29.99 -35.39 -12.13
CA PRO A 55 -29.43 -36.30 -11.13
C PRO A 55 -29.34 -37.69 -11.74
N ARG A 56 -28.14 -38.27 -11.79
CA ARG A 56 -28.03 -39.69 -12.12
C ARG A 56 -28.32 -40.45 -10.84
N VAL A 57 -29.60 -40.75 -10.64
CA VAL A 57 -30.04 -41.61 -9.56
C VAL A 57 -29.64 -43.04 -9.91
N ASP A 58 -28.85 -43.66 -9.04
CA ASP A 58 -28.58 -45.09 -9.14
C ASP A 58 -29.91 -45.84 -9.02
N SER A 59 -30.26 -46.57 -10.08
CA SER A 59 -31.53 -47.29 -10.17
C SER A 59 -31.68 -48.39 -9.11
N TRP A 60 -30.59 -48.80 -8.46
CA TRP A 60 -30.59 -49.80 -7.40
C TRP A 60 -30.65 -49.21 -5.99
N SER A 61 -29.92 -48.12 -5.71
CA SER A 61 -29.83 -47.56 -4.36
C SER A 61 -30.71 -46.33 -4.12
N GLY A 62 -31.25 -45.71 -5.19
CA GLY A 62 -31.95 -44.44 -5.10
C GLY A 62 -31.07 -43.26 -4.67
N LYS A 63 -29.76 -43.49 -4.46
CA LYS A 63 -28.80 -42.43 -4.17
C LYS A 63 -28.35 -41.77 -5.46
N GLU A 64 -28.03 -40.49 -5.36
CA GLU A 64 -27.36 -39.73 -6.41
C GLU A 64 -25.91 -40.22 -6.50
N ILE A 65 -25.56 -40.91 -7.58
CA ILE A 65 -24.24 -41.54 -7.73
C ILE A 65 -23.73 -41.34 -9.15
N ALA A 66 -23.25 -40.14 -9.49
CA ALA A 66 -22.24 -39.98 -10.54
C ALA A 66 -21.65 -38.56 -10.56
N PRO A 67 -20.38 -38.41 -10.98
CA PRO A 67 -19.79 -37.11 -11.28
C PRO A 67 -20.62 -36.38 -12.35
N ILE A 68 -20.70 -35.05 -12.20
CA ILE A 68 -21.37 -34.17 -13.16
C ILE A 68 -20.72 -34.40 -14.53
N ASP A 69 -21.51 -34.81 -15.52
CA ASP A 69 -21.03 -34.94 -16.91
C ASP A 69 -20.93 -33.53 -17.51
N PRO A 70 -19.72 -32.96 -17.70
CA PRO A 70 -19.54 -31.58 -18.12
C PRO A 70 -20.03 -31.33 -19.56
N SER A 71 -20.24 -32.39 -20.34
CA SER A 71 -20.78 -32.30 -21.69
C SER A 71 -22.30 -32.19 -21.71
N LYS A 72 -22.99 -32.53 -20.61
CA LYS A 72 -24.46 -32.58 -20.52
C LYS A 72 -25.04 -31.58 -19.53
N ALA A 73 -24.33 -31.30 -18.44
CA ALA A 73 -24.75 -30.28 -17.47
C ALA A 73 -24.70 -28.90 -18.12
N THR A 74 -25.78 -28.14 -18.03
CA THR A 74 -25.86 -26.78 -18.56
C THR A 74 -26.04 -25.76 -17.45
N VAL A 75 -25.42 -24.60 -17.61
CA VAL A 75 -25.52 -23.44 -16.70
C VAL A 75 -26.08 -22.25 -17.46
N ALA A 76 -26.75 -21.34 -16.75
CA ALA A 76 -27.13 -20.06 -17.33
C ALA A 76 -25.88 -19.20 -17.55
N VAL A 77 -25.73 -18.65 -18.76
CA VAL A 77 -24.56 -17.82 -19.12
C VAL A 77 -24.53 -16.53 -18.30
N ALA A 78 -25.69 -16.02 -17.88
CA ALA A 78 -25.80 -14.83 -17.03
C ALA A 78 -25.20 -15.07 -15.63
N ASP A 79 -25.52 -16.19 -14.99
CA ASP A 79 -25.02 -16.53 -13.65
C ASP A 79 -23.51 -16.76 -13.67
N LEU A 80 -23.01 -17.45 -14.71
CA LEU A 80 -21.58 -17.63 -14.91
C LEU A 80 -20.85 -16.29 -15.10
N LYS A 81 -21.42 -15.36 -15.89
CA LYS A 81 -20.84 -14.02 -16.08
C LYS A 81 -20.80 -13.24 -14.77
N ALA A 82 -21.88 -13.26 -13.99
CA ALA A 82 -21.91 -12.61 -12.68
C ALA A 82 -20.83 -13.17 -11.74
N LEU A 83 -20.68 -14.51 -11.70
CA LEU A 83 -19.64 -15.15 -10.90
C LEU A 83 -18.22 -14.77 -11.39
N LEU A 84 -17.97 -14.80 -12.70
CA LEU A 84 -16.69 -14.38 -13.28
C LEU A 84 -16.40 -12.90 -13.02
N GLU A 85 -17.41 -12.04 -13.03
CA GLU A 85 -17.26 -10.63 -12.69
C GLU A 85 -16.84 -10.48 -11.22
N THR A 86 -17.37 -11.26 -10.28
CA THR A 86 -16.91 -11.22 -8.87
C THR A 86 -15.47 -11.69 -8.67
N LEU A 87 -14.95 -12.54 -9.57
CA LEU A 87 -13.58 -13.05 -9.52
C LEU A 87 -12.58 -12.12 -10.20
N THR A 88 -13.01 -11.43 -11.25
CA THR A 88 -12.16 -10.57 -12.09
C THR A 88 -12.28 -9.09 -11.73
N THR A 89 -13.33 -8.68 -11.02
CA THR A 89 -13.32 -7.36 -10.37
C THR A 89 -12.22 -7.40 -9.31
N PRO A 90 -11.20 -6.55 -9.41
CA PRO A 90 -10.21 -6.44 -8.36
C PRO A 90 -10.97 -6.09 -7.08
N LYS A 91 -11.01 -7.03 -6.12
CA LYS A 91 -11.42 -6.73 -4.75
C LYS A 91 -10.49 -5.65 -4.23
N SER A 92 -10.88 -4.40 -4.42
CA SER A 92 -10.16 -3.18 -4.03
C SER A 92 -9.95 -3.04 -2.51
N ASN A 93 -10.18 -4.09 -1.72
CA ASN A 93 -10.13 -4.03 -0.26
C ASN A 93 -9.27 -5.15 0.37
N VAL A 94 -8.46 -5.89 -0.40
CA VAL A 94 -7.53 -6.91 0.16
C VAL A 94 -6.05 -6.66 -0.22
N ILE A 95 -5.77 -5.80 -1.21
CA ILE A 95 -4.39 -5.55 -1.69
C ILE A 95 -3.76 -4.32 -1.03
N ASP A 96 -4.51 -3.52 -0.27
CA ASP A 96 -3.97 -2.32 0.40
C ASP A 96 -3.08 -2.65 1.64
N ASP A 97 -3.00 -3.93 2.05
CA ASP A 97 -2.21 -4.39 3.21
C ASP A 97 -0.91 -5.13 2.83
N ILE A 98 -0.59 -5.30 1.54
CA ILE A 98 0.72 -5.84 1.15
C ILE A 98 1.74 -4.73 1.33
N SER A 99 2.57 -4.85 2.38
CA SER A 99 3.60 -3.86 2.62
C SER A 99 4.58 -3.82 1.45
N VAL A 100 5.21 -2.68 1.23
CA VAL A 100 6.25 -2.53 0.20
C VAL A 100 7.39 -3.55 0.42
N GLN A 101 7.61 -3.96 1.68
CA GLN A 101 8.55 -5.02 2.04
C GLN A 101 8.06 -6.39 1.58
N ASP A 102 6.78 -6.73 1.74
CA ASP A 102 6.23 -8.02 1.31
C ASP A 102 6.36 -8.22 -0.22
N VAL A 103 6.16 -7.15 -1.00
CA VAL A 103 6.41 -7.17 -2.45
C VAL A 103 7.89 -7.40 -2.76
N ALA A 104 8.79 -6.80 -1.98
CA ALA A 104 10.23 -7.00 -2.09
C ALA A 104 10.59 -8.47 -1.85
N ASP A 105 10.10 -9.00 -0.73
CA ASP A 105 10.38 -10.36 -0.25
C ASP A 105 9.85 -11.41 -1.25
N MET A 106 8.67 -11.19 -1.83
CA MET A 106 8.14 -12.07 -2.88
C MET A 106 9.06 -12.15 -4.11
N ALA A 107 9.58 -11.02 -4.58
CA ALA A 107 10.51 -10.99 -5.71
C ALA A 107 11.84 -11.66 -5.36
N GLU A 108 12.34 -11.46 -4.15
CA GLU A 108 13.57 -12.09 -3.66
C GLU A 108 13.40 -13.60 -3.53
N ILE A 109 12.31 -14.09 -2.94
CA ILE A 109 12.01 -15.52 -2.81
C ILE A 109 11.85 -16.16 -4.19
N GLY A 110 11.13 -15.49 -5.11
CA GLY A 110 10.93 -15.99 -6.47
C GLY A 110 12.25 -16.13 -7.26
N ASN A 111 13.20 -15.22 -7.04
CA ASN A 111 14.50 -15.26 -7.70
C ASN A 111 15.50 -16.18 -6.98
N ASN A 112 15.58 -16.13 -5.66
CA ASN A 112 16.68 -16.71 -4.88
C ASN A 112 16.29 -17.95 -4.07
N GLY A 113 14.99 -18.28 -3.99
CA GLY A 113 14.45 -19.31 -3.09
C GLY A 113 14.43 -18.90 -1.61
N LYS A 114 14.88 -17.69 -1.28
CA LYS A 114 14.92 -17.08 0.06
C LYS A 114 14.96 -15.55 -0.05
N CYS A 115 14.67 -14.83 1.02
CA CYS A 115 14.93 -13.40 1.08
C CYS A 115 16.44 -13.12 1.10
N ILE A 116 16.85 -11.96 0.60
CA ILE A 116 18.23 -11.47 0.67
C ILE A 116 18.50 -11.02 2.11
N ASP A 117 19.64 -11.40 2.68
CA ASP A 117 20.07 -10.90 3.99
C ASP A 117 20.58 -9.46 3.87
N TRP A 118 19.63 -8.52 3.81
CA TRP A 118 19.93 -7.09 3.77
C TRP A 118 20.67 -6.61 5.01
N GLY A 119 20.49 -7.27 6.16
CA GLY A 119 21.23 -6.95 7.39
C GLY A 119 22.72 -7.24 7.26
N TYR A 120 23.09 -8.31 6.55
CA TYR A 120 24.47 -8.57 6.17
C TYR A 120 24.95 -7.62 5.06
N TRP A 121 24.25 -7.57 3.93
CA TRP A 121 24.73 -6.86 2.74
C TRP A 121 24.80 -5.36 2.94
N SER A 122 23.75 -4.73 3.45
CA SER A 122 23.80 -3.30 3.75
C SER A 122 24.59 -3.08 5.04
N GLY A 123 24.22 -3.77 6.13
CA GLY A 123 24.72 -3.58 7.50
C GLY A 123 26.21 -3.82 7.70
N LYS A 124 26.72 -4.95 7.20
CA LYS A 124 28.06 -5.45 7.54
C LYS A 124 29.08 -5.28 6.41
N MET A 125 28.62 -5.01 5.18
CA MET A 125 29.49 -4.79 4.02
C MET A 125 29.50 -3.30 3.65
N PRO A 126 30.48 -2.51 4.16
CA PRO A 126 30.49 -1.05 4.00
C PRO A 126 30.69 -0.60 2.55
N ARG A 127 31.24 -1.46 1.70
CA ARG A 127 31.48 -1.22 0.28
C ARG A 127 31.14 -2.47 -0.51
N TRP A 128 30.53 -2.28 -1.68
CA TRP A 128 30.20 -3.34 -2.61
C TRP A 128 31.01 -3.17 -3.89
N ALA A 129 31.67 -4.24 -4.31
CA ALA A 129 32.15 -4.38 -5.67
C ALA A 129 30.98 -4.40 -6.66
N ALA A 130 31.22 -3.96 -7.89
CA ALA A 130 30.21 -3.88 -8.95
C ALA A 130 29.43 -5.19 -9.11
N ALA A 131 30.12 -6.34 -9.10
CA ALA A 131 29.49 -7.65 -9.22
C ALA A 131 28.43 -7.91 -8.13
N HIS A 132 28.68 -7.52 -6.88
CA HIS A 132 27.71 -7.70 -5.79
C HIS A 132 26.58 -6.67 -5.88
N ALA A 133 26.92 -5.39 -6.11
CA ALA A 133 25.95 -4.30 -6.16
C ALA A 133 24.89 -4.52 -7.23
N VAL A 134 25.29 -4.84 -8.47
CA VAL A 134 24.35 -5.00 -9.60
C VAL A 134 23.42 -6.20 -9.43
N ARG A 135 23.85 -7.22 -8.69
CA ARG A 135 23.01 -8.38 -8.34
C ARG A 135 21.97 -7.99 -7.28
N LEU A 136 22.41 -7.35 -6.20
CA LEU A 136 21.53 -6.86 -5.14
C LEU A 136 20.49 -5.86 -5.68
N MET A 137 20.91 -4.93 -6.53
CA MET A 137 20.04 -3.98 -7.22
C MET A 137 18.99 -4.66 -8.12
N ALA A 138 19.25 -5.87 -8.57
CA ALA A 138 18.36 -6.66 -9.41
C ALA A 138 17.59 -7.75 -8.62
N ALA A 139 17.58 -7.69 -7.28
CA ALA A 139 16.96 -8.68 -6.41
C ALA A 139 17.59 -10.08 -6.50
N LEU A 140 18.91 -10.15 -6.75
CA LEU A 140 19.69 -11.39 -6.74
C LEU A 140 20.67 -11.39 -5.57
N ASP A 141 20.65 -12.47 -4.80
CA ASP A 141 21.65 -12.77 -3.77
C ASP A 141 22.98 -13.13 -4.48
N PRO A 142 24.06 -12.34 -4.27
CA PRO A 142 25.35 -12.61 -4.89
C PRO A 142 25.91 -14.01 -4.60
N GLU A 143 25.57 -14.61 -3.46
CA GLU A 143 26.02 -15.96 -3.10
C GLU A 143 25.28 -17.04 -3.90
N SER A 144 23.98 -16.85 -4.16
CA SER A 144 23.16 -17.76 -4.97
C SER A 144 23.45 -17.64 -6.46
N PHE A 145 23.93 -16.46 -6.89
CA PHE A 145 24.14 -16.12 -8.30
C PHE A 145 25.56 -15.65 -8.59
N PRO A 146 26.60 -16.51 -8.43
CA PRO A 146 27.97 -16.13 -8.76
C PRO A 146 28.13 -15.78 -10.25
N ASP A 147 27.34 -16.42 -11.13
CA ASP A 147 27.32 -16.16 -12.57
C ASP A 147 25.92 -15.70 -13.04
N LEU A 148 25.91 -14.78 -14.00
CA LEU A 148 24.71 -14.24 -14.62
C LEU A 148 24.33 -14.98 -15.92
N SER A 149 24.91 -16.15 -16.22
CA SER A 149 24.47 -17.00 -17.35
C SER A 149 22.96 -17.26 -17.33
N LEU A 150 22.31 -17.03 -18.48
CA LEU A 150 20.89 -17.28 -18.67
C LEU A 150 20.71 -18.74 -19.07
N LYS A 151 19.97 -19.50 -18.27
CA LYS A 151 19.56 -20.86 -18.59
C LYS A 151 18.14 -20.85 -19.15
N ARG A 152 17.80 -21.85 -19.95
CA ARG A 152 16.43 -22.03 -20.44
C ARG A 152 15.52 -22.31 -19.23
N ASN A 153 14.41 -21.58 -19.13
CA ASN A 153 13.42 -21.66 -18.03
C ASN A 153 13.97 -21.27 -16.65
N ASP A 154 14.91 -20.32 -16.60
CA ASP A 154 15.42 -19.77 -15.34
C ASP A 154 14.41 -18.77 -14.74
N SER A 155 13.90 -19.06 -13.54
CA SER A 155 12.94 -18.18 -12.84
C SER A 155 13.51 -16.79 -12.56
N ALA A 156 14.83 -16.69 -12.38
CA ALA A 156 15.56 -15.43 -12.16
C ALA A 156 16.03 -14.77 -13.47
N GLY A 157 15.56 -15.23 -14.64
CA GLY A 157 16.06 -14.78 -15.95
C GLY A 157 15.96 -13.27 -16.16
N ALA A 158 14.82 -12.65 -15.83
CA ALA A 158 14.62 -11.22 -15.96
C ALA A 158 15.54 -10.41 -15.02
N ALA A 159 15.70 -10.88 -13.78
CA ALA A 159 16.61 -10.28 -12.81
C ALA A 159 18.08 -10.38 -13.26
N LYS A 160 18.50 -11.50 -13.85
CA LYS A 160 19.85 -11.66 -14.42
C LYS A 160 20.10 -10.75 -15.61
N GLU A 161 19.12 -10.57 -16.50
CA GLU A 161 19.23 -9.61 -17.60
C GLU A 161 19.36 -8.17 -17.08
N HIS A 162 18.60 -7.84 -16.04
CA HIS A 162 18.70 -6.55 -15.38
C HIS A 162 20.08 -6.34 -14.75
N ALA A 163 20.59 -7.30 -13.97
CA ALA A 163 21.93 -7.25 -13.38
C ALA A 163 23.03 -7.10 -14.43
N ARG A 164 22.95 -7.80 -15.58
CA ARG A 164 23.91 -7.66 -16.68
C ARG A 164 23.90 -6.27 -17.31
N ARG A 165 22.73 -5.66 -17.43
CA ARG A 165 22.59 -4.29 -17.94
C ARG A 165 23.29 -3.31 -16.99
N LEU A 166 22.98 -3.40 -15.70
CA LEU A 166 23.61 -2.61 -14.65
C LEU A 166 25.12 -2.83 -14.61
N GLU A 167 25.60 -4.07 -14.82
CA GLU A 167 27.04 -4.39 -14.88
C GLU A 167 27.76 -3.67 -16.04
N ARG A 168 27.15 -3.64 -17.23
CA ARG A 168 27.70 -2.89 -18.37
C ARG A 168 27.73 -1.38 -18.10
N LEU A 169 26.67 -0.85 -17.48
CA LEU A 169 26.62 0.57 -17.10
C LEU A 169 27.67 0.90 -16.05
N ALA A 170 27.82 0.06 -15.03
CA ALA A 170 28.85 0.23 -14.01
C ALA A 170 30.26 0.25 -14.63
N ILE A 171 30.55 -0.65 -15.57
CA ILE A 171 31.82 -0.68 -16.32
C ILE A 171 32.00 0.62 -17.12
N ALA A 172 30.97 1.05 -17.86
CA ALA A 172 31.04 2.25 -18.69
C ALA A 172 31.26 3.55 -17.87
N HIS A 173 30.72 3.60 -16.64
CA HIS A 173 30.87 4.72 -15.72
C HIS A 173 32.07 4.58 -14.77
N HIS A 174 32.89 3.53 -14.92
CA HIS A 174 33.99 3.21 -14.01
C HIS A 174 33.57 3.06 -12.53
N MET A 175 32.32 2.65 -12.31
CA MET A 175 31.74 2.38 -11.00
C MET A 175 32.16 0.96 -10.57
N THR A 176 33.38 0.81 -10.04
CA THR A 176 33.93 -0.52 -9.71
C THR A 176 33.62 -0.94 -8.28
N GLU A 177 33.58 0.00 -7.35
CA GLU A 177 33.32 -0.23 -5.93
C GLU A 177 32.80 1.04 -5.25
N ALA A 178 31.71 0.93 -4.49
CA ALA A 178 31.14 2.05 -3.76
C ALA A 178 30.35 1.58 -2.53
N THR A 179 29.99 2.52 -1.65
CA THR A 179 29.06 2.24 -0.55
C THR A 179 27.65 1.92 -1.08
N PRO A 180 26.80 1.19 -0.34
CA PRO A 180 25.41 0.92 -0.73
C PRO A 180 24.62 2.18 -1.14
N ALA A 181 24.78 3.27 -0.37
CA ALA A 181 24.20 4.58 -0.64
C ALA A 181 24.64 5.18 -1.98
N ALA A 182 25.94 5.19 -2.24
CA ALA A 182 26.50 5.69 -3.49
C ALA A 182 26.04 4.87 -4.70
N TRP A 183 25.87 3.55 -4.55
CA TRP A 183 25.27 2.70 -5.60
C TRP A 183 23.82 3.08 -5.89
N LEU A 184 23.02 3.34 -4.86
CA LEU A 184 21.64 3.79 -5.02
C LEU A 184 21.57 5.16 -5.72
N GLN A 185 22.37 6.13 -5.26
CA GLN A 185 22.44 7.47 -5.86
C GLN A 185 22.91 7.44 -7.31
N TRP A 186 23.90 6.59 -7.63
CA TRP A 186 24.37 6.38 -8.99
C TRP A 186 23.25 5.86 -9.91
N ALA A 187 22.49 4.86 -9.45
CA ALA A 187 21.38 4.30 -10.21
C ALA A 187 20.26 5.34 -10.45
N ASP A 188 19.92 6.11 -9.41
CA ASP A 188 18.94 7.19 -9.48
C ASP A 188 19.37 8.28 -10.48
N GLY A 189 20.67 8.64 -10.49
CA GLY A 189 21.25 9.56 -11.47
C GLY A 189 21.17 9.08 -12.92
N LEU A 190 21.12 7.76 -13.14
CA LEU A 190 20.93 7.15 -14.45
C LEU A 190 19.46 6.84 -14.77
N SER A 191 18.54 7.11 -13.83
CA SER A 191 17.14 6.68 -13.91
C SER A 191 16.96 5.17 -14.14
N GLU A 192 17.90 4.36 -13.64
CA GLU A 192 17.81 2.91 -13.69
C GLU A 192 16.98 2.40 -12.51
N SER A 193 16.14 1.39 -12.75
CA SER A 193 15.33 0.84 -11.67
C SER A 193 16.20 0.03 -10.71
N VAL A 194 15.89 0.13 -9.42
CA VAL A 194 16.56 -0.64 -8.36
C VAL A 194 15.52 -1.42 -7.60
N HIS A 195 15.86 -2.65 -7.22
CA HIS A 195 15.03 -3.48 -6.37
C HIS A 195 14.68 -2.76 -5.07
N ILE A 196 13.40 -2.79 -4.73
CA ILE A 196 12.84 -2.03 -3.61
C ILE A 196 13.44 -2.46 -2.27
N GLY A 197 13.79 -3.76 -2.10
CA GLY A 197 14.44 -4.27 -0.89
C GLY A 197 15.80 -3.62 -0.63
N MET A 198 16.59 -3.37 -1.68
CA MET A 198 17.85 -2.65 -1.55
C MET A 198 17.62 -1.21 -1.09
N ARG A 199 16.66 -0.51 -1.72
CA ARG A 199 16.36 0.89 -1.38
C ARG A 199 15.96 1.02 0.09
N LEU A 200 15.00 0.19 0.53
CA LEU A 200 14.56 0.15 1.93
C LEU A 200 15.71 -0.15 2.90
N ALA A 201 16.60 -1.08 2.54
CA ALA A 201 17.75 -1.45 3.36
C ALA A 201 18.77 -0.30 3.48
N VAL A 202 19.11 0.35 2.38
CA VAL A 202 20.06 1.48 2.35
C VAL A 202 19.50 2.69 3.09
N GLU A 203 18.23 3.03 2.86
CA GLU A 203 17.55 4.13 3.57
C GLU A 203 17.54 3.89 5.09
N ARG A 204 17.27 2.64 5.51
CA ARG A 204 17.33 2.23 6.92
C ARG A 204 18.72 2.44 7.52
N GLN A 205 19.79 2.16 6.78
CA GLN A 205 21.16 2.36 7.26
C GLN A 205 21.59 3.81 7.34
N GLN A 206 21.21 4.63 6.36
CA GLN A 206 21.63 6.03 6.32
C GLN A 206 20.94 6.88 7.38
N GLY A 207 20.00 6.31 8.14
CA GLY A 207 19.16 7.07 9.05
C GLY A 207 18.16 7.99 8.32
N ILE A 208 18.20 8.01 6.98
CA ILE A 208 17.28 8.76 6.11
C ILE A 208 15.90 8.05 6.09
N GLY A 209 15.87 6.75 6.41
CA GLY A 209 14.70 5.99 6.87
C GLY A 209 14.86 5.49 8.32
N GLY A 210 15.67 6.19 9.12
CA GLY A 210 16.04 5.80 10.48
C GLY A 210 15.01 6.16 11.53
N ALA A 211 14.06 5.26 11.76
CA ALA A 211 13.62 4.92 13.11
C ALA A 211 13.39 3.41 13.18
N PRO A 212 13.69 2.76 14.32
CA PRO A 212 13.53 1.31 14.50
C PRO A 212 12.07 0.96 14.19
N ALA A 213 11.83 0.10 13.21
CA ALA A 213 10.49 -0.26 12.75
C ALA A 213 9.51 0.94 12.61
N ASP A 214 9.56 1.65 11.48
CA ASP A 214 8.52 2.58 10.99
C ASP A 214 8.15 3.76 11.91
N GLY A 215 9.01 4.12 12.87
CA GLY A 215 8.65 5.05 13.94
C GLY A 215 7.52 4.55 14.84
N TYR A 216 7.05 3.31 14.61
CA TYR A 216 6.00 2.68 15.39
C TYR A 216 6.46 2.46 16.82
N GLU A 217 7.69 2.00 17.07
CA GLU A 217 8.17 1.81 18.44
C GLU A 217 8.23 3.13 19.22
N LEU A 218 8.62 4.24 18.57
CA LEU A 218 8.64 5.57 19.20
C LEU A 218 7.22 6.12 19.41
N ARG A 219 6.31 5.92 18.45
CA ARG A 219 4.88 6.27 18.59
C ARG A 219 4.19 5.42 19.65
N TYR A 220 4.54 4.14 19.73
CA TYR A 220 4.09 3.19 20.74
C TYR A 220 4.58 3.61 22.11
N GLN A 221 5.86 3.97 22.26
CA GLN A 221 6.38 4.52 23.52
C GLN A 221 5.76 5.88 23.88
N ALA A 222 5.32 6.67 22.89
CA ALA A 222 4.61 7.92 23.13
C ALA A 222 3.21 7.73 23.72
N ILE A 223 2.58 6.58 23.46
CA ILE A 223 1.15 6.38 23.74
C ILE A 223 0.92 5.20 24.69
N GLY A 224 1.79 4.21 24.71
CA GLY A 224 1.57 2.89 25.30
C GLY A 224 1.34 2.92 26.80
N ASP A 225 2.00 3.82 27.52
CA ASP A 225 1.80 3.99 28.97
C ASP A 225 0.40 4.54 29.28
N ASP A 226 -0.07 5.51 28.50
CA ASP A 226 -1.38 6.15 28.66
C ASP A 226 -2.51 5.30 28.07
N ALA A 227 -2.27 4.63 26.94
CA ALA A 227 -3.27 3.84 26.22
C ALA A 227 -3.56 2.49 26.86
N ARG A 228 -2.64 1.93 27.67
CA ARG A 228 -2.86 0.62 28.30
C ARG A 228 -4.15 0.55 29.12
N PHE A 229 -4.54 1.67 29.74
CA PHE A 229 -5.77 1.77 30.53
C PHE A 229 -6.83 2.67 29.91
N ALA A 230 -6.53 3.32 28.78
CA ALA A 230 -7.47 4.20 28.13
C ALA A 230 -8.61 3.43 27.45
N LEU A 231 -9.63 4.18 27.07
CA LEU A 231 -10.81 3.69 26.40
C LEU A 231 -10.98 4.34 25.03
N PHE A 232 -11.51 3.59 24.06
CA PHE A 232 -12.02 4.14 22.80
C PHE A 232 -13.51 4.35 22.89
N ASN A 233 -14.01 5.47 22.38
CA ASN A 233 -15.44 5.65 22.14
C ASN A 233 -15.89 4.75 20.96
N VAL A 234 -16.95 3.97 21.13
CA VAL A 234 -17.39 2.99 20.12
C VAL A 234 -17.88 3.67 18.83
N ALA A 235 -18.54 4.83 18.93
CA ALA A 235 -19.00 5.57 17.76
C ALA A 235 -17.83 6.15 16.94
N GLU A 236 -16.83 6.73 17.61
CA GLU A 236 -15.60 7.21 16.95
C GLU A 236 -14.83 6.09 16.28
N LEU A 237 -14.67 4.96 16.98
CA LEU A 237 -13.98 3.79 16.44
C LEU A 237 -14.70 3.23 15.21
N THR A 238 -16.03 3.19 15.24
CA THR A 238 -16.84 2.75 14.09
C THR A 238 -16.72 3.71 12.90
N ALA A 239 -16.72 5.02 13.16
CA ALA A 239 -16.51 6.04 12.13
C ALA A 239 -15.11 5.93 11.51
N TRP A 240 -14.08 5.78 12.34
CA TRP A 240 -12.71 5.57 11.90
C TRP A 240 -12.56 4.31 11.05
N ALA A 241 -13.10 3.18 11.53
CA ALA A 241 -13.08 1.92 10.80
C ALA A 241 -13.74 2.02 9.43
N SER A 242 -14.91 2.65 9.38
CA SER A 242 -15.65 2.89 8.13
C SER A 242 -14.85 3.77 7.17
N ALA A 243 -14.20 4.83 7.67
CA ALA A 243 -13.36 5.72 6.87
C ALA A 243 -12.10 5.03 6.32
N ASN A 244 -11.55 4.06 7.05
CA ASN A 244 -10.35 3.30 6.65
C ASN A 244 -10.69 1.96 5.98
N LYS A 245 -11.97 1.72 5.65
CA LYS A 245 -12.47 0.48 5.03
C LYS A 245 -12.10 -0.79 5.80
N VAL A 246 -11.94 -0.71 7.12
CA VAL A 246 -11.75 -1.89 7.95
C VAL A 246 -13.03 -2.71 7.85
N ALA A 247 -12.92 -3.95 7.37
CA ALA A 247 -14.06 -4.75 6.93
C ALA A 247 -15.05 -5.11 8.06
N ILE A 248 -14.69 -4.89 9.32
CA ILE A 248 -15.55 -5.20 10.46
C ILE A 248 -16.46 -4.03 10.81
N PRO A 249 -17.79 -4.23 10.86
CA PRO A 249 -18.67 -3.37 11.65
C PRO A 249 -18.38 -3.58 13.15
N PHE A 250 -17.49 -2.77 13.72
CA PHE A 250 -17.16 -2.74 15.15
C PHE A 250 -18.39 -2.69 16.06
N LEU A 251 -19.48 -2.09 15.58
CA LEU A 251 -20.77 -2.04 16.25
C LEU A 251 -21.38 -3.43 16.54
N LYS A 252 -21.01 -4.48 15.81
CA LYS A 252 -21.47 -5.85 16.11
C LYS A 252 -20.53 -6.61 17.04
N LEU A 253 -19.25 -6.25 17.07
CA LEU A 253 -18.26 -6.90 17.95
C LEU A 253 -18.22 -6.31 19.35
N LEU A 254 -18.54 -5.02 19.48
CA LEU A 254 -18.40 -4.26 20.72
C LEU A 254 -19.73 -4.02 21.43
N VAL A 255 -20.82 -4.53 20.87
CA VAL A 255 -22.14 -4.50 21.48
C VAL A 255 -22.42 -5.89 21.97
N THR A 256 -22.06 -6.15 23.22
CA THR A 256 -22.53 -7.32 23.94
C THR A 256 -24.02 -7.13 24.26
N ASP A 257 -24.80 -8.20 24.26
CA ASP A 257 -26.25 -8.19 24.53
C ASP A 257 -26.60 -7.60 25.91
N GLU A 258 -25.62 -7.44 26.79
CA GLU A 258 -25.77 -6.95 28.17
C GLU A 258 -26.02 -5.43 28.27
N HIS A 259 -25.83 -4.65 27.18
CA HIS A 259 -25.88 -3.18 27.22
C HIS A 259 -26.69 -2.56 26.06
N THR A 260 -27.79 -3.19 25.65
CA THR A 260 -28.68 -2.66 24.58
C THR A 260 -29.25 -1.28 24.89
N ASP A 261 -29.44 -0.94 26.18
CA ASP A 261 -30.08 0.31 26.60
C ASP A 261 -29.17 1.56 26.56
N ILE A 262 -27.86 1.39 26.40
CA ILE A 262 -26.90 2.51 26.41
C ILE A 262 -26.66 2.98 24.97
N PRO A 263 -26.83 4.25 24.58
CA PRO A 263 -26.50 4.73 23.24
C PRO A 263 -25.03 4.51 22.87
N SER A 264 -24.73 4.24 21.59
CA SER A 264 -23.37 3.96 21.10
C SER A 264 -22.36 5.06 21.39
N GLU A 265 -22.81 6.32 21.47
CA GLU A 265 -22.00 7.50 21.75
C GLU A 265 -21.48 7.53 23.20
N ARG A 266 -22.11 6.75 24.10
CA ARG A 266 -21.73 6.62 25.51
C ARG A 266 -21.06 5.28 25.83
N ARG A 267 -20.78 4.46 24.81
CA ARG A 267 -20.10 3.18 24.97
C ARG A 267 -18.61 3.35 24.75
N PHE A 268 -17.84 2.69 25.61
CA PHE A 268 -16.39 2.77 25.63
C PHE A 268 -15.78 1.38 25.72
N GLN A 269 -14.72 1.12 24.96
CA GLN A 269 -13.99 -0.16 24.96
C GLN A 269 -12.54 0.04 25.42
N PRO A 270 -12.00 -0.79 26.34
CA PRO A 270 -10.60 -0.70 26.73
C PRO A 270 -9.64 -0.96 25.58
N CYS A 271 -8.72 -0.01 25.35
CA CYS A 271 -7.75 -0.06 24.26
C CYS A 271 -6.90 -1.33 24.28
N GLY A 272 -6.47 -1.80 25.46
CA GLY A 272 -5.63 -3.00 25.58
C GLY A 272 -6.35 -4.33 25.26
N THR A 273 -7.68 -4.37 25.29
CA THR A 273 -8.46 -5.60 25.01
C THR A 273 -9.01 -5.64 23.58
N LEU A 274 -9.18 -4.46 22.98
CA LEU A 274 -9.81 -4.30 21.68
C LEU A 274 -9.09 -5.07 20.56
N PRO A 275 -7.74 -5.06 20.43
CA PRO A 275 -7.05 -5.82 19.40
C PRO A 275 -7.32 -7.33 19.48
N LEU A 276 -7.39 -7.88 20.69
CA LEU A 276 -7.69 -9.30 20.90
C LEU A 276 -9.14 -9.64 20.55
N LEU A 277 -10.09 -8.76 20.89
CA LEU A 277 -11.50 -8.95 20.51
C LEU A 277 -11.68 -8.95 18.98
N ILE A 278 -10.99 -8.03 18.29
CA ILE A 278 -10.97 -8.00 16.82
C ILE A 278 -10.38 -9.30 16.26
N ALA A 279 -9.23 -9.72 16.78
CA ALA A 279 -8.56 -10.93 16.31
C ALA A 279 -9.41 -12.19 16.54
N THR A 280 -10.14 -12.27 17.65
CA THR A 280 -11.04 -13.39 17.97
C THR A 280 -12.23 -13.45 17.01
N ALA A 281 -12.69 -12.31 16.49
CA ALA A 281 -13.74 -12.27 15.48
C ALA A 281 -13.28 -12.74 14.10
N TYR A 282 -12.02 -12.48 13.74
CA TYR A 282 -11.42 -12.96 12.48
C TYR A 282 -11.01 -14.43 12.54
N VAL A 283 -10.55 -14.86 13.71
CA VAL A 283 -10.05 -16.20 13.95
C VAL A 283 -10.85 -16.76 15.11
N PRO A 284 -12.01 -17.39 14.87
CA PRO A 284 -12.84 -17.95 15.92
C PRO A 284 -12.18 -19.18 16.55
N VAL A 285 -12.67 -19.61 17.73
CA VAL A 285 -11.96 -20.62 18.56
C VAL A 285 -11.98 -21.99 17.89
N ASP A 286 -12.99 -22.21 17.06
CA ASP A 286 -13.25 -23.40 16.27
C ASP A 286 -12.68 -23.32 14.84
N MET A 287 -11.87 -22.29 14.52
CA MET A 287 -11.15 -22.25 13.24
C MET A 287 -10.29 -23.50 13.09
N ASP A 288 -10.31 -24.09 11.89
CA ASP A 288 -9.54 -25.29 11.60
C ASP A 288 -8.03 -25.01 11.79
N PRO A 289 -7.31 -25.82 12.60
CA PRO A 289 -5.89 -25.60 12.83
C PRO A 289 -5.02 -25.64 11.57
N HIS A 290 -5.41 -26.40 10.54
CA HIS A 290 -4.67 -26.44 9.27
C HIS A 290 -4.91 -25.20 8.43
N GLU A 291 -6.13 -24.66 8.43
CA GLU A 291 -6.44 -23.36 7.81
C GLU A 291 -5.60 -22.26 8.47
N ALA A 292 -5.62 -22.18 9.80
CA ALA A 292 -4.83 -21.20 10.55
C ALA A 292 -3.31 -21.36 10.29
N LYS A 293 -2.82 -22.60 10.19
CA LYS A 293 -1.42 -22.90 9.85
C LYS A 293 -1.10 -22.46 8.42
N GLY A 294 -2.02 -22.64 7.47
CA GLY A 294 -1.89 -22.15 6.10
C GLY A 294 -1.74 -20.63 6.02
N GLU A 295 -2.58 -19.89 6.75
CA GLU A 295 -2.50 -18.42 6.84
C GLU A 295 -1.21 -17.95 7.52
N LEU A 296 -0.78 -18.63 8.60
CA LEU A 296 0.50 -18.35 9.25
C LEU A 296 1.68 -18.55 8.29
N PHE A 297 1.70 -19.64 7.52
CA PHE A 297 2.73 -19.87 6.51
C PHE A 297 2.70 -18.83 5.40
N ALA A 298 1.51 -18.44 4.92
CA ALA A 298 1.36 -17.39 3.92
C ALA A 298 1.92 -16.04 4.43
N SER A 299 1.80 -15.79 5.73
CA SER A 299 2.38 -14.61 6.41
C SER A 299 3.87 -14.74 6.74
N GLY A 300 4.55 -15.79 6.27
CA GLY A 300 5.98 -16.03 6.53
C GLY A 300 6.30 -16.50 7.95
N ASP A 301 5.31 -16.91 8.73
CA ASP A 301 5.55 -17.53 10.05
C ASP A 301 5.81 -19.03 9.90
N ALA A 302 7.09 -19.41 9.86
CA ALA A 302 7.50 -20.78 9.60
C ALA A 302 7.65 -21.65 10.87
N ALA A 303 7.37 -21.14 12.06
CA ALA A 303 7.66 -21.86 13.32
C ALA A 303 6.64 -22.96 13.69
N ASP A 304 7.14 -23.98 14.38
CA ASP A 304 6.57 -25.34 14.60
C ASP A 304 5.34 -25.45 15.55
N ASP A 305 4.76 -26.65 15.53
CA ASP A 305 3.51 -27.29 16.07
C ASP A 305 2.85 -26.83 17.40
N GLY A 306 2.79 -25.52 17.68
CA GLY A 306 1.99 -24.95 18.78
C GLY A 306 0.48 -24.83 18.47
N ASP A 307 -0.24 -23.96 19.19
CA ASP A 307 -1.64 -23.56 18.88
C ASP A 307 -1.66 -22.57 17.70
N PRO A 308 -1.91 -23.02 16.45
CA PRO A 308 -1.84 -22.15 15.28
C PRO A 308 -2.95 -21.08 15.30
N VAL A 309 -4.11 -21.41 15.88
CA VAL A 309 -5.26 -20.51 15.99
C VAL A 309 -4.91 -19.37 16.95
N GLY A 310 -4.38 -19.70 18.14
CA GLY A 310 -3.91 -18.72 19.13
C GLY A 310 -2.80 -17.81 18.59
N ARG A 311 -1.87 -18.37 17.81
CA ARG A 311 -0.78 -17.59 17.19
C ARG A 311 -1.27 -16.65 16.11
N LEU A 312 -2.13 -17.12 15.21
CA LEU A 312 -2.72 -16.27 14.17
C LEU A 312 -3.50 -15.12 14.81
N ARG A 313 -4.27 -15.39 15.88
CA ARG A 313 -4.90 -14.34 16.69
C ARG A 313 -3.91 -13.35 17.26
N GLY A 314 -2.83 -13.82 17.88
CA GLY A 314 -1.80 -12.95 18.45
C GLY A 314 -1.20 -12.02 17.39
N ARG A 315 -0.94 -12.54 16.19
CA ARG A 315 -0.39 -11.76 15.07
C ARG A 315 -1.39 -10.72 14.56
N ILE A 316 -2.65 -11.10 14.37
CA ILE A 316 -3.71 -10.16 13.98
C ILE A 316 -3.92 -9.09 15.06
N ALA A 317 -3.92 -9.48 16.34
CA ALA A 317 -4.05 -8.55 17.46
C ALA A 317 -2.89 -7.54 17.48
N ALA A 318 -1.64 -7.98 17.34
CA ALA A 318 -0.49 -7.09 17.26
C ALA A 318 -0.58 -6.11 16.07
N SER A 319 -1.08 -6.59 14.91
CA SER A 319 -1.33 -5.73 13.76
C SER A 319 -2.38 -4.66 14.06
N TYR A 320 -3.53 -5.01 14.65
CA TYR A 320 -4.57 -4.03 14.98
C TYR A 320 -4.16 -3.07 16.08
N GLU A 321 -3.44 -3.53 17.11
CA GLU A 321 -2.85 -2.67 18.13
C GLU A 321 -1.99 -1.58 17.49
N ARG A 322 -1.16 -1.97 16.53
CA ARG A 322 -0.32 -1.06 15.77
C ARG A 322 -1.12 -0.01 15.00
N HIS A 323 -2.15 -0.42 14.28
CA HIS A 323 -2.99 0.49 13.51
C HIS A 323 -3.74 1.49 14.40
N LEU A 324 -4.31 1.02 15.51
CA LEU A 324 -5.05 1.85 16.45
C LEU A 324 -4.14 2.87 17.12
N LEU A 325 -2.96 2.47 17.59
CA LEU A 325 -2.02 3.39 18.23
C LEU A 325 -1.46 4.43 17.24
N ASN A 326 -1.23 4.04 15.98
CA ASN A 326 -0.86 5.00 14.93
C ASN A 326 -2.00 6.01 14.67
N ALA A 327 -3.25 5.56 14.62
CA ALA A 327 -4.40 6.46 14.47
C ALA A 327 -4.54 7.43 15.65
N VAL A 328 -4.28 6.97 16.88
CA VAL A 328 -4.23 7.82 18.07
C VAL A 328 -3.07 8.81 17.98
N TYR A 329 -1.89 8.38 17.54
CA TYR A 329 -0.74 9.28 17.36
C TYR A 329 -1.02 10.38 16.34
N ASP A 330 -1.65 10.01 15.23
CA ASP A 330 -2.00 10.94 14.16
C ASP A 330 -3.18 11.86 14.51
N GLY A 331 -3.80 11.68 15.68
CA GLY A 331 -4.99 12.45 16.11
C GLY A 331 -6.27 12.10 15.36
N LYS A 332 -6.31 10.92 14.72
CA LYS A 332 -7.50 10.40 14.02
C LYS A 332 -8.45 9.65 14.96
N LEU A 333 -7.96 9.22 16.11
CA LEU A 333 -8.75 8.60 17.18
C LEU A 333 -8.44 9.29 18.50
N THR A 334 -9.49 9.51 19.29
CA THR A 334 -9.38 10.01 20.67
C THR A 334 -9.35 8.83 21.63
N ILE A 335 -8.48 8.89 22.64
CA ILE A 335 -8.52 7.98 23.77
C ILE A 335 -9.02 8.72 25.01
N TYR A 336 -9.72 7.98 25.87
CA TYR A 336 -10.46 8.51 27.00
C TYR A 336 -9.96 7.91 28.31
N GLY A 337 -9.95 8.71 29.37
CA GLY A 337 -9.63 8.26 30.72
C GLY A 337 -10.64 7.22 31.22
N ARG A 338 -10.16 6.19 31.93
CA ARG A 338 -11.02 5.11 32.42
C ARG A 338 -12.00 5.56 33.50
N THR A 339 -11.61 6.55 34.31
CA THR A 339 -12.34 6.98 35.51
C THR A 339 -13.32 8.12 35.24
N ASP A 340 -12.92 9.08 34.41
CA ASP A 340 -13.65 10.31 34.14
C ASP A 340 -14.25 10.37 32.74
N TYR A 341 -13.87 9.44 31.86
CA TYR A 341 -14.24 9.43 30.45
C TYR A 341 -13.89 10.75 29.74
N ALA A 342 -12.88 11.47 30.23
CA ALA A 342 -12.39 12.69 29.61
C ALA A 342 -11.38 12.36 28.49
N PRO A 343 -11.37 13.11 27.37
CA PRO A 343 -10.32 12.98 26.37
C PRO A 343 -8.93 13.18 26.97
N ILE A 344 -7.98 12.30 26.66
CA ILE A 344 -6.59 12.43 27.08
C ILE A 344 -5.83 13.25 26.04
N ASP A 345 -5.20 14.35 26.45
CA ASP A 345 -4.35 15.16 25.58
C ASP A 345 -2.95 14.53 25.46
N LEU A 346 -2.64 14.04 24.26
CA LEU A 346 -1.36 13.41 23.93
C LEU A 346 -0.35 14.38 23.29
N THR A 347 -0.66 15.67 23.19
CA THR A 347 0.18 16.66 22.48
C THR A 347 1.60 16.71 23.05
N ALA A 348 1.74 16.78 24.37
CA ALA A 348 3.04 16.82 25.03
C ALA A 348 3.84 15.53 24.81
N ALA A 349 3.18 14.37 24.83
CA ALA A 349 3.82 13.09 24.57
C ALA A 349 4.33 13.00 23.13
N ARG A 350 3.50 13.38 22.14
CA ARG A 350 3.90 13.43 20.72
C ARG A 350 5.10 14.34 20.48
N LEU A 351 5.13 15.53 21.09
CA LEU A 351 6.23 16.49 20.93
C LEU A 351 7.56 15.94 21.43
N ARG A 352 7.59 15.33 22.63
CA ARG A 352 8.80 14.71 23.20
C ARG A 352 9.42 13.66 22.29
N TRP A 353 8.59 12.88 21.59
CA TRP A 353 9.06 11.81 20.72
C TRP A 353 9.41 12.28 19.31
N LYS A 354 8.71 13.31 18.80
CA LYS A 354 9.06 13.97 17.53
C LYS A 354 10.45 14.60 17.57
N GLU A 355 10.81 15.20 18.71
CA GLU A 355 12.15 15.74 18.95
C GLU A 355 13.23 14.64 18.92
N LYS A 356 12.98 13.49 19.55
CA LYS A 356 13.89 12.33 19.53
C LYS A 356 14.05 11.69 18.15
N SER A 357 13.02 11.74 17.30
CA SER A 357 13.07 11.20 15.94
C SER A 357 13.76 12.11 14.92
N THR A 358 14.06 13.35 15.27
CA THR A 358 14.74 14.27 14.35
C THR A 358 16.23 13.94 14.39
N PRO A 359 16.86 13.49 13.29
CA PRO A 359 18.29 13.23 13.27
C PRO A 359 19.01 14.53 13.63
N ARG A 360 19.80 14.49 14.71
CA ARG A 360 20.65 15.63 15.07
C ARG A 360 21.61 15.87 13.91
N THR A 361 21.41 16.97 13.19
CA THR A 361 22.43 17.52 12.31
C THR A 361 23.72 17.61 13.12
N PRO A 362 24.88 17.17 12.59
CA PRO A 362 26.16 17.33 13.28
C PRO A 362 26.31 18.80 13.66
N GLN A 363 26.13 19.07 14.94
CA GLN A 363 26.31 20.37 15.50
C GLN A 363 27.79 20.69 15.28
N GLU A 364 28.08 21.72 14.48
CA GLU A 364 29.42 22.31 14.40
C GLU A 364 29.96 22.41 15.83
N ALA A 365 31.18 21.91 16.00
CA ALA A 365 31.82 21.78 17.30
C ALA A 365 31.65 23.09 18.09
N PRO A 366 31.26 23.03 19.38
CA PRO A 366 31.17 24.23 20.18
C PRO A 366 32.56 24.85 20.24
N GLU A 367 32.73 26.04 19.67
CA GLU A 367 33.87 26.88 19.98
C GLU A 367 33.92 27.06 21.51
N GLU A 368 35.10 26.82 22.07
CA GLU A 368 35.35 26.86 23.50
C GLU A 368 34.88 28.19 24.13
N PRO A 369 34.15 28.14 25.27
CA PRO A 369 33.73 29.35 25.94
C PRO A 369 34.92 29.99 26.67
N LYS A 370 35.37 31.16 26.18
CA LYS A 370 36.18 32.08 26.99
C LYS A 370 35.35 32.54 28.19
N THR A 371 35.87 32.25 29.37
CA THR A 371 35.28 32.59 30.66
C THR A 371 35.62 34.03 31.05
N ILE A 372 34.72 34.61 31.86
CA ILE A 372 34.83 35.78 32.77
C ILE A 372 34.32 37.12 32.20
N SER A 373 33.12 37.55 32.64
CA SER A 373 33.02 38.36 33.86
C SER A 373 31.58 38.55 34.35
N GLN A 374 31.41 38.48 35.67
CA GLN A 374 30.17 38.69 36.43
C GLN A 374 29.76 40.17 36.48
N GLY A 375 28.46 40.40 36.47
CA GLY A 375 27.80 41.66 36.83
C GLY A 375 26.30 41.41 37.04
N ASP A 376 25.88 41.48 38.30
CA ASP A 376 24.53 41.25 38.85
C ASP A 376 23.68 42.56 38.78
N PRO A 377 22.42 42.63 39.27
CA PRO A 377 21.15 42.18 38.66
C PRO A 377 20.13 43.33 38.44
N SER A 378 19.04 43.07 37.68
CA SER A 378 17.64 43.56 37.90
C SER A 378 16.77 43.55 36.61
N THR A 379 15.69 42.75 36.65
CA THR A 379 14.26 42.88 36.17
C THR A 379 13.89 43.93 35.09
N PRO A 380 12.86 43.74 34.21
CA PRO A 380 11.72 42.82 34.29
C PRO A 380 11.26 42.09 33.01
N VAL A 381 10.34 41.14 33.25
CA VAL A 381 9.37 40.48 32.38
C VAL A 381 9.07 41.21 31.05
N SER A 382 9.39 40.58 29.92
CA SER A 382 8.80 40.91 28.61
C SER A 382 7.94 39.75 28.12
N GLU A 383 6.70 40.08 27.85
CA GLU A 383 5.70 39.25 27.19
C GLU A 383 6.23 38.77 25.84
N VAL A 384 6.17 37.46 25.62
CA VAL A 384 6.45 36.84 24.32
C VAL A 384 5.26 37.12 23.40
N PRO A 385 5.42 37.84 22.29
CA PRO A 385 4.37 37.96 21.30
C PRO A 385 4.19 36.60 20.63
N THR A 386 2.99 36.05 20.73
CA THR A 386 2.55 34.90 19.95
C THR A 386 2.55 35.32 18.48
N HIS A 387 3.68 35.12 17.79
CA HIS A 387 3.75 35.17 16.34
C HIS A 387 2.91 34.00 15.82
N HIS A 388 1.64 34.26 15.51
CA HIS A 388 0.87 33.40 14.63
C HIS A 388 1.64 33.32 13.31
N ALA A 389 2.26 32.16 13.06
CA ALA A 389 2.80 31.84 11.75
C ALA A 389 1.69 32.10 10.72
N PRO A 390 1.94 32.91 9.67
CA PRO A 390 0.95 33.13 8.62
C PRO A 390 0.55 31.77 8.07
N THR A 391 -0.72 31.40 8.23
CA THR A 391 -1.27 30.23 7.56
C THR A 391 -1.21 30.53 6.06
N GLU A 392 -0.18 30.04 5.38
CA GLU A 392 -0.02 30.21 3.94
C GLU A 392 -1.22 29.59 3.24
N GLN A 393 -2.12 30.45 2.75
CA GLN A 393 -3.29 30.04 2.00
C GLN A 393 -2.83 29.63 0.61
N SER A 394 -2.90 28.33 0.29
CA SER A 394 -2.69 27.87 -1.07
C SER A 394 -3.72 28.53 -2.01
N PRO A 395 -3.33 28.91 -3.24
CA PRO A 395 -4.24 29.52 -4.20
C PRO A 395 -5.44 28.62 -4.51
N ALA A 396 -6.55 29.22 -4.96
CA ALA A 396 -7.77 28.49 -5.25
C ALA A 396 -7.58 27.50 -6.43
N PRO A 397 -8.14 26.27 -6.35
CA PRO A 397 -7.99 25.28 -7.41
C PRO A 397 -8.68 25.72 -8.71
N LEU A 398 -8.09 25.34 -9.85
CA LEU A 398 -8.51 25.83 -11.16
C LEU A 398 -9.45 24.86 -11.88
N ALA A 399 -10.42 25.41 -12.60
CA ALA A 399 -11.39 24.63 -13.38
C ALA A 399 -10.74 23.90 -14.58
N THR A 400 -11.31 22.77 -15.00
CA THR A 400 -10.85 21.97 -16.14
C THR A 400 -10.47 22.79 -17.40
N PRO A 401 -11.30 23.74 -17.89
CA PRO A 401 -10.96 24.50 -19.10
C PRO A 401 -9.71 25.37 -18.94
N VAL A 402 -9.49 25.92 -17.74
CA VAL A 402 -8.33 26.76 -17.43
C VAL A 402 -7.06 25.92 -17.41
N ILE A 403 -7.09 24.76 -16.76
CA ILE A 403 -5.98 23.81 -16.75
C ILE A 403 -5.67 23.33 -18.18
N ALA A 404 -6.70 22.94 -18.94
CA ALA A 404 -6.52 22.44 -20.30
C ALA A 404 -5.84 23.47 -21.22
N SER A 405 -6.21 24.74 -21.11
CA SER A 405 -5.55 25.83 -21.84
C SER A 405 -4.14 26.12 -21.32
N ALA A 406 -3.94 26.11 -20.00
CA ALA A 406 -2.64 26.37 -19.39
C ALA A 406 -1.60 25.29 -19.75
N PHE A 407 -1.99 24.02 -19.87
CA PHE A 407 -1.11 22.91 -20.20
C PHE A 407 -1.09 22.55 -21.70
N ASP A 408 -1.71 23.34 -22.56
CA ASP A 408 -1.71 23.13 -24.01
C ASP A 408 -0.30 23.03 -24.59
N GLY A 409 -0.07 21.97 -25.38
CA GLY A 409 1.22 21.63 -25.99
C GLY A 409 2.17 20.83 -25.09
N ILE A 410 1.87 20.70 -23.80
CA ILE A 410 2.68 19.91 -22.87
C ILE A 410 2.33 18.43 -23.02
N TYR A 411 3.36 17.57 -22.98
CA TYR A 411 3.21 16.12 -23.11
C TYR A 411 2.58 15.69 -24.46
N SER A 412 2.81 16.50 -25.51
CA SER A 412 2.22 16.32 -26.84
C SER A 412 0.69 16.29 -26.83
N TRP A 413 0.07 16.91 -25.82
CA TRP A 413 -1.39 17.01 -25.69
C TRP A 413 -1.85 18.42 -25.99
N SER A 414 -2.80 18.52 -26.91
CA SER A 414 -3.58 19.73 -27.14
C SER A 414 -4.55 20.01 -25.98
N ALA A 415 -5.04 21.24 -25.88
CA ALA A 415 -6.06 21.63 -24.89
C ALA A 415 -7.29 20.71 -24.92
N ASN A 416 -7.71 20.24 -26.11
CA ASN A 416 -8.82 19.30 -26.24
C ASN A 416 -8.49 17.92 -25.64
N GLN A 417 -7.27 17.42 -25.86
CA GLN A 417 -6.82 16.16 -25.26
C GLN A 417 -6.71 16.28 -23.75
N TRP A 418 -6.20 17.40 -23.24
CA TRP A 418 -6.20 17.70 -21.80
C TRP A 418 -7.61 17.72 -21.21
N SER A 419 -8.55 18.43 -21.84
CA SER A 419 -9.93 18.49 -21.37
C SER A 419 -10.57 17.10 -21.30
N LYS A 420 -10.31 16.25 -22.30
CA LYS A 420 -10.80 14.86 -22.32
C LYS A 420 -10.16 14.00 -21.22
N ALA A 421 -8.84 14.07 -21.06
CA ALA A 421 -8.11 13.31 -20.04
C ALA A 421 -8.55 13.69 -18.61
N LEU A 422 -8.79 14.98 -18.37
CA LEU A 422 -9.30 15.48 -17.09
C LEU A 422 -10.78 15.07 -16.86
N GLY A 423 -11.59 14.99 -17.93
CA GLY A 423 -13.00 14.60 -17.86
C GLY A 423 -13.24 13.10 -17.65
N ASP A 424 -12.56 12.24 -18.40
CA ASP A 424 -12.89 10.81 -18.53
C ASP A 424 -12.55 9.98 -17.28
N GLY A 425 -11.70 10.49 -16.38
CA GLY A 425 -11.24 9.77 -15.17
C GLY A 425 -10.36 8.53 -15.44
N ARG A 426 -10.17 8.17 -16.71
CA ARG A 426 -9.35 7.04 -17.17
C ARG A 426 -7.85 7.26 -16.95
N THR A 427 -7.43 8.51 -16.91
CA THR A 427 -6.03 8.87 -16.67
C THR A 427 -5.76 8.88 -15.16
N LEU A 428 -5.55 7.69 -14.58
CA LEU A 428 -5.49 7.46 -13.13
C LEU A 428 -4.53 8.40 -12.38
N TRP A 429 -3.37 8.71 -12.98
CA TRP A 429 -2.38 9.57 -12.35
C TRP A 429 -2.88 11.02 -12.13
N LEU A 430 -3.79 11.51 -12.98
CA LEU A 430 -4.39 12.84 -12.81
C LEU A 430 -5.36 12.90 -11.62
N ASN A 431 -5.91 11.77 -11.17
CA ASN A 431 -6.90 11.78 -10.09
C ASN A 431 -6.33 12.30 -8.77
N LYS A 432 -5.01 12.14 -8.54
CA LYS A 432 -4.31 12.72 -7.37
C LYS A 432 -4.35 14.25 -7.36
N ALA A 433 -4.41 14.88 -8.53
CA ALA A 433 -4.45 16.34 -8.67
C ALA A 433 -5.87 16.92 -8.56
N ARG A 434 -6.91 16.09 -8.53
CA ARG A 434 -8.30 16.55 -8.52
C ARG A 434 -8.69 17.02 -7.12
N LYS A 435 -9.12 18.28 -6.99
CA LYS A 435 -9.56 18.86 -5.71
C LYS A 435 -11.07 18.76 -5.51
N ALA A 436 -11.85 18.93 -6.58
CA ALA A 436 -13.29 18.69 -6.55
C ALA A 436 -13.78 18.00 -7.84
N LYS A 437 -14.75 17.09 -7.70
CA LYS A 437 -15.43 16.48 -8.85
C LYS A 437 -16.42 17.48 -9.44
N GLY A 438 -16.40 17.63 -10.76
CA GLY A 438 -17.44 18.37 -11.48
C GLY A 438 -18.78 17.64 -11.36
N ARG A 439 -19.87 18.41 -11.35
CA ARG A 439 -21.23 17.88 -11.37
C ARG A 439 -21.95 18.41 -12.61
N PRO A 440 -22.65 17.57 -13.39
CA PRO A 440 -23.46 18.03 -14.51
C PRO A 440 -24.40 19.16 -14.08
N GLY A 441 -24.36 20.29 -14.76
CA GLY A 441 -25.21 21.47 -14.50
C GLY A 441 -24.78 22.37 -13.34
N VAL A 442 -23.80 21.99 -12.50
CA VAL A 442 -23.34 22.81 -11.36
C VAL A 442 -21.99 23.47 -11.64
N GLY A 443 -21.06 22.75 -12.25
CA GLY A 443 -19.75 23.30 -12.57
C GLY A 443 -18.70 22.23 -12.95
N PRO A 444 -17.60 22.66 -13.59
CA PRO A 444 -16.51 21.77 -13.97
C PRO A 444 -15.73 21.25 -12.75
N ALA A 445 -14.96 20.17 -12.94
CA ALA A 445 -14.02 19.72 -11.94
C ALA A 445 -12.92 20.76 -11.71
N THR A 446 -12.38 20.81 -10.48
CA THR A 446 -11.26 21.70 -10.12
C THR A 446 -10.02 20.89 -9.75
N TRP A 447 -8.86 21.47 -10.02
CA TRP A 447 -7.57 20.77 -10.01
C TRP A 447 -6.45 21.61 -9.43
N SER A 448 -5.43 20.93 -8.91
CA SER A 448 -4.16 21.50 -8.49
C SER A 448 -3.17 21.49 -9.67
N PRO A 449 -2.78 22.65 -10.24
CA PRO A 449 -1.83 22.69 -11.34
C PRO A 449 -0.44 22.17 -10.95
N ILE A 450 -0.02 22.36 -9.69
CA ILE A 450 1.26 21.86 -9.19
C ILE A 450 1.29 20.33 -9.19
N THR A 451 0.25 19.70 -8.65
CA THR A 451 0.17 18.23 -8.62
C THR A 451 0.13 17.63 -10.03
N ILE A 452 -0.47 18.33 -11.02
CA ILE A 452 -0.40 17.92 -12.43
C ILE A 452 1.02 18.05 -12.96
N ALA A 453 1.70 19.18 -12.71
CA ALA A 453 3.06 19.42 -13.19
C ALA A 453 4.07 18.43 -12.59
N LEU A 454 3.96 18.09 -11.30
CA LEU A 454 4.78 17.04 -10.67
C LEU A 454 4.50 15.66 -11.29
N GLY A 455 3.22 15.31 -11.49
CA GLY A 455 2.89 14.05 -12.17
C GLY A 455 3.36 13.98 -13.64
N LEU A 456 3.51 15.13 -14.31
CA LEU A 456 4.14 15.23 -15.64
C LEU A 456 5.67 15.11 -15.55
N ARG A 457 6.27 15.62 -14.48
CA ARG A 457 7.71 15.47 -14.22
C ARG A 457 8.07 13.99 -14.08
N ASP A 458 7.28 13.23 -13.32
CA ASP A 458 7.42 11.78 -13.17
C ASP A 458 7.30 11.03 -14.52
N LYS A 459 6.70 11.67 -15.52
CA LYS A 459 6.53 11.15 -16.89
C LYS A 459 7.58 11.67 -17.87
N GLY A 460 8.66 12.26 -17.36
CA GLY A 460 9.81 12.70 -18.16
C GLY A 460 9.63 14.05 -18.85
N VAL A 461 8.59 14.84 -18.51
CA VAL A 461 8.51 16.22 -19.01
C VAL A 461 9.65 17.05 -18.38
N GLY A 462 10.39 17.77 -19.22
CA GLY A 462 11.52 18.59 -18.78
C GLY A 462 11.08 19.82 -17.97
N TRP A 463 11.88 20.20 -16.97
CA TRP A 463 11.61 21.34 -16.08
C TRP A 463 11.31 22.64 -16.83
N ALA A 464 12.09 22.96 -17.88
CA ALA A 464 11.89 24.17 -18.67
C ALA A 464 10.49 24.26 -19.32
N ALA A 465 9.93 23.12 -19.75
CA ALA A 465 8.58 23.07 -20.30
C ALA A 465 7.53 23.31 -19.20
N LEU A 466 7.72 22.73 -18.02
CA LEU A 466 6.82 22.94 -16.87
C LEU A 466 6.89 24.39 -16.36
N ASP A 467 8.07 24.98 -16.26
CA ASP A 467 8.25 26.39 -15.88
C ASP A 467 7.54 27.34 -16.84
N SER A 468 7.52 27.01 -18.14
CA SER A 468 6.80 27.80 -19.14
C SER A 468 5.28 27.83 -18.88
N VAL A 469 4.72 26.79 -18.27
CA VAL A 469 3.29 26.70 -17.91
C VAL A 469 2.97 27.69 -16.79
N PHE A 470 3.78 27.74 -15.72
CA PHE A 470 3.59 28.67 -14.59
C PHE A 470 3.99 30.12 -14.92
N LYS A 471 4.56 30.35 -16.10
CA LYS A 471 4.72 31.71 -16.65
C LYS A 471 3.45 32.28 -17.27
N LYS A 472 2.45 31.45 -17.60
CA LYS A 472 1.17 31.88 -18.18
C LYS A 472 0.32 32.64 -17.16
N THR A 473 -0.43 33.64 -17.62
CA THR A 473 -1.25 34.53 -16.77
C THR A 473 -2.24 33.77 -15.88
N ALA A 474 -2.81 32.67 -16.39
CA ALA A 474 -3.77 31.84 -15.66
C ALA A 474 -3.19 31.13 -14.42
N LEU A 475 -1.86 31.01 -14.32
CA LEU A 475 -1.15 30.34 -13.24
C LEU A 475 -0.27 31.29 -12.42
N ARG A 476 -0.45 32.61 -12.57
CA ARG A 476 0.38 33.61 -11.89
C ARG A 476 0.39 33.43 -10.37
N GLU A 477 -0.77 33.19 -9.77
CA GLU A 477 -0.92 33.00 -8.31
C GLU A 477 -0.27 31.70 -7.81
N TRP A 478 -0.07 30.73 -8.71
CA TRP A 478 0.54 29.44 -8.39
C TRP A 478 2.07 29.43 -8.59
N ARG A 479 2.65 30.52 -9.11
CA ARG A 479 4.07 30.56 -9.46
C ARG A 479 4.99 30.42 -8.24
N GLU A 480 4.75 31.20 -7.20
CA GLU A 480 5.58 31.18 -5.99
C GLU A 480 5.56 29.80 -5.32
N GLN A 481 4.38 29.16 -5.26
CA GLN A 481 4.25 27.82 -4.73
C GLN A 481 4.96 26.78 -5.63
N TRP A 482 4.89 26.91 -6.96
CA TRP A 482 5.63 26.04 -7.88
C TRP A 482 7.15 26.17 -7.73
N GLU A 483 7.67 27.40 -7.65
CA GLU A 483 9.10 27.66 -7.47
C GLU A 483 9.60 27.02 -6.16
N ARG A 484 8.86 27.21 -5.07
CA ARG A 484 9.20 26.63 -3.77
C ARG A 484 9.16 25.10 -3.75
N GLU A 485 8.09 24.49 -4.28
CA GLU A 485 7.97 23.03 -4.30
C GLU A 485 8.99 22.37 -5.23
N THR A 486 9.50 23.09 -6.24
CA THR A 486 10.48 22.54 -7.17
C THR A 486 11.93 22.88 -6.85
N GLU A 487 12.20 23.90 -6.04
CA GLU A 487 13.55 24.21 -5.55
C GLU A 487 14.16 22.99 -4.86
N ILE A 488 13.40 22.34 -3.98
CA ILE A 488 13.82 21.12 -3.27
C ILE A 488 14.06 19.93 -4.21
N LEU A 489 13.42 19.92 -5.39
CA LEU A 489 13.49 18.80 -6.35
C LEU A 489 14.49 19.03 -7.50
N ARG A 490 15.11 20.22 -7.55
CA ARG A 490 16.12 20.59 -8.54
C ARG A 490 17.54 20.37 -8.03
N ASP A 491 17.70 20.38 -6.72
CA ASP A 491 18.89 19.93 -6.00
C ASP A 491 18.96 18.39 -6.00
#